data_AF-A0A397VTI5-F1
#
_entry.id   AF-A0A397VTI5-F1
#
_cell.length_a   1.000
_cell.length_b   1.000
_cell.length_c   1.000
_cell.angle_alpha   90.00
_cell.angle_beta   90.00
_cell.angle_gamma   90.00
#
_symmetry.space_group_name_H-M   'P 1'
#
loop_
_entity.id
_entity.type
_entity.pdbx_description
1 polymer ?
#
loop_
_entity_poly.entity_id
_entity_poly.type
_entity_poly.pdbx_seq_one_letter_code
_entity_poly.pdbx_strand_id
1 'polypeptide(L)'
;MTEMTTGQSPFDDYEFDTKLVLKIIREGLRPLFAPKTTSCYVKLAKRCMYSDPQKRPTANEVHKKFYKWNKCVKGSNDADVDKIKKQFLDADKVVKYCKLSLENIKIICILKKKKQCR
;
A
#
# COMPACT_ATOMS: atom_id res chain seq x y z
N MET A 1 -2.54 -7.43 -3.38
CA MET A 1 -2.79 -6.40 -2.34
C MET A 1 -1.66 -5.38 -2.26
N THR A 2 -0.40 -5.83 -2.16
CA THR A 2 0.76 -4.92 -2.15
C THR A 2 0.87 -4.12 -3.46
N GLU A 3 0.65 -4.77 -4.59
CA GLU A 3 0.61 -4.15 -5.93
C GLU A 3 -0.38 -2.97 -6.02
N MET A 4 -1.56 -3.08 -5.40
CA MET A 4 -2.53 -1.97 -5.37
C MET A 4 -1.98 -0.71 -4.68
N THR A 5 -1.03 -0.89 -3.75
CA THR A 5 -0.44 0.21 -2.99
C THR A 5 0.82 0.76 -3.66
N THR A 6 1.63 -0.11 -4.26
CA THR A 6 2.91 0.23 -4.88
C THR A 6 2.77 0.62 -6.35
N GLY A 7 1.73 0.14 -7.04
CA GLY A 7 1.60 0.22 -8.49
C GLY A 7 2.63 -0.64 -9.24
N GLN A 8 3.28 -1.58 -8.54
CA GLN A 8 4.36 -2.43 -9.04
C GLN A 8 4.07 -3.89 -8.72
N SER A 9 4.50 -4.78 -9.62
CA SER A 9 4.42 -6.22 -9.41
C SER A 9 5.11 -6.63 -8.11
N PRO A 10 4.55 -7.57 -7.34
CA PRO A 10 5.25 -8.09 -6.17
C PRO A 10 6.54 -8.79 -6.62
N PHE A 11 7.65 -8.48 -5.95
CA PHE A 11 8.98 -9.02 -6.25
C PHE A 11 9.54 -8.62 -7.62
N ASP A 12 9.18 -7.43 -8.13
CA ASP A 12 9.69 -6.89 -9.41
C ASP A 12 11.23 -6.86 -9.48
N ASP A 13 11.90 -6.71 -8.33
CA ASP A 13 13.36 -6.68 -8.20
C ASP A 13 14.02 -8.08 -8.15
N TYR A 14 13.26 -9.16 -8.30
CA TYR A 14 13.75 -10.53 -8.19
C TYR A 14 13.55 -11.32 -9.48
N GLU A 15 14.55 -12.15 -9.82
CA GLU A 15 14.36 -13.21 -10.80
C GLU A 15 13.41 -14.29 -10.25
N PHE A 16 12.51 -14.79 -11.09
CA PHE A 16 11.54 -15.83 -10.74
C PHE A 16 12.18 -17.22 -10.78
N ASP A 17 13.10 -17.47 -9.86
CA ASP A 17 13.86 -18.71 -9.74
C ASP A 17 13.59 -19.46 -8.41
N THR A 18 14.26 -20.60 -8.23
CA THR A 18 14.16 -21.39 -7.00
C THR A 18 14.73 -20.65 -5.79
N LYS A 19 15.65 -19.70 -5.96
CA LYS A 19 16.18 -18.89 -4.86
C LYS A 19 15.09 -17.97 -4.30
N LEU A 20 14.27 -17.35 -5.14
CA LEU A 20 13.14 -16.55 -4.69
C LEU A 20 12.14 -17.40 -3.88
N VAL A 21 11.84 -18.61 -4.35
CA VAL A 21 10.96 -19.55 -3.61
C VAL A 21 11.53 -19.87 -2.22
N LEU A 22 12.84 -20.13 -2.12
CA LEU A 22 13.50 -20.39 -0.84
C LEU A 22 13.44 -19.17 0.10
N LYS A 23 13.64 -17.95 -0.42
CA LYS A 23 13.48 -16.72 0.37
C LYS A 23 12.05 -16.56 0.90
N ILE A 24 11.04 -16.85 0.08
CA ILE A 24 9.63 -16.74 0.49
C ILE A 24 9.26 -17.78 1.55
N ILE A 25 9.69 -19.04 1.37
CA ILE A 25 9.29 -20.14 2.24
C ILE A 25 10.15 -20.23 3.51
N ARG A 26 11.47 -20.16 3.39
CA ARG A 26 12.40 -20.36 4.51
C ARG A 26 12.69 -19.08 5.28
N GLU A 27 12.97 -17.99 4.57
CA GLU A 27 13.30 -16.70 5.19
C GLU A 27 12.06 -15.87 5.51
N GLY A 28 10.89 -16.28 5.00
CA GLY A 28 9.64 -15.57 5.20
C GLY A 28 9.58 -14.24 4.45
N LEU A 29 10.31 -14.10 3.34
CA LEU A 29 10.28 -12.90 2.49
C LEU A 29 8.84 -12.59 2.06
N ARG A 30 8.42 -11.33 2.22
CA ARG A 30 7.10 -10.83 1.80
C ARG A 30 7.24 -9.52 1.06
N PRO A 31 6.34 -9.20 0.11
CA PRO A 31 6.41 -7.95 -0.62
C PRO A 31 6.21 -6.75 0.32
N LEU A 32 6.87 -5.64 -0.03
CA LEU A 32 6.76 -4.39 0.70
C LEU A 32 5.49 -3.64 0.32
N PHE A 33 5.06 -2.74 1.21
CA PHE A 33 3.94 -1.84 0.97
C PHE A 33 4.49 -0.45 0.64
N ALA A 34 3.73 0.31 -0.15
CA ALA A 34 4.11 1.69 -0.41
C ALA A 34 4.20 2.50 0.90
N PRO A 35 5.15 3.44 1.00
CA PRO A 35 5.17 4.39 2.11
C PRO A 35 3.80 5.05 2.25
N LYS A 36 3.30 5.14 3.49
CA LYS A 36 2.01 5.78 3.82
C LYS A 36 0.75 4.96 3.49
N THR A 37 0.90 3.69 3.13
CA THR A 37 -0.23 2.73 3.16
C THR A 37 -0.83 2.69 4.56
N THR A 38 -2.16 2.73 4.66
CA THR A 38 -2.86 2.74 5.96
C THR A 38 -2.55 1.47 6.77
N SER A 39 -2.36 1.63 8.09
CA SER A 39 -1.97 0.53 8.96
C SER A 39 -3.03 -0.58 9.04
N CYS A 40 -4.31 -0.24 8.92
CA CYS A 40 -5.40 -1.22 8.84
C CYS A 40 -5.30 -2.11 7.60
N TYR A 41 -4.94 -1.55 6.43
CA TYR A 41 -4.72 -2.29 5.21
C TYR A 41 -3.49 -3.20 5.30
N VAL A 42 -2.36 -2.66 5.79
CA VAL A 42 -1.12 -3.44 5.99
C VAL A 42 -1.36 -4.62 6.91
N LYS A 43 -2.09 -4.42 8.03
CA LYS A 43 -2.41 -5.50 8.97
C LYS A 43 -3.26 -6.61 8.33
N LEU A 44 -4.24 -6.24 7.51
CA LEU A 44 -5.05 -7.21 6.77
C LEU A 44 -4.19 -7.97 5.75
N ALA A 45 -3.38 -7.25 4.99
CA ALA A 45 -2.56 -7.86 3.95
C ALA A 45 -1.50 -8.81 4.51
N LYS A 46 -0.84 -8.45 5.62
CA LYS A 46 0.06 -9.36 6.35
C LYS A 46 -0.67 -10.62 6.81
N ARG A 47 -1.91 -10.50 7.33
CA ARG A 47 -2.74 -11.66 7.72
C ARG A 47 -2.99 -12.62 6.55
N CYS A 48 -3.25 -12.11 5.35
CA CYS A 48 -3.44 -12.95 4.16
C CYS A 48 -2.16 -13.68 3.71
N MET A 49 -0.98 -13.21 4.12
CA MET A 49 0.32 -13.76 3.75
C MET A 49 0.99 -14.56 4.88
N TYR A 50 0.24 -14.96 5.93
CA TYR A 50 0.78 -15.82 6.99
C TYR A 50 1.29 -17.15 6.39
N SER A 51 2.44 -17.60 6.89
CA SER A 51 3.02 -18.88 6.48
C SER A 51 2.08 -20.03 6.81
N ASP A 52 1.45 -19.99 7.98
CA ASP A 52 0.40 -20.92 8.40
C ASP A 52 -0.92 -20.61 7.66
N PRO A 53 -1.42 -21.53 6.81
CA PRO A 53 -2.67 -21.33 6.09
C PRO A 53 -3.89 -21.17 7.00
N GLN A 54 -3.92 -21.80 8.17
CA GLN A 54 -5.05 -21.75 9.10
C GLN A 54 -5.20 -20.39 9.77
N LYS A 55 -4.12 -19.60 9.81
CA LYS A 55 -4.13 -18.22 10.34
C LYS A 55 -4.57 -17.19 9.30
N ARG A 56 -4.69 -17.59 8.02
CA ARG A 56 -5.13 -16.69 6.96
C ARG A 56 -6.64 -16.44 7.09
N PRO A 57 -7.10 -15.20 6.88
CA PRO A 57 -8.52 -14.94 6.82
C PRO A 57 -9.12 -15.59 5.58
N THR A 58 -10.37 -16.02 5.70
CA THR A 58 -11.17 -16.50 4.57
C THR A 58 -11.48 -15.35 3.60
N ALA A 59 -11.76 -15.69 2.34
CA ALA A 59 -12.19 -14.70 1.35
C ALA A 59 -13.42 -13.90 1.82
N ASN A 60 -14.35 -14.54 2.53
CA ASN A 60 -15.53 -13.89 3.10
C ASN A 60 -15.19 -12.86 4.18
N GLU A 61 -14.25 -13.17 5.09
CA GLU A 61 -13.78 -12.20 6.09
C GLU A 61 -13.08 -11.00 5.46
N VAL A 62 -12.27 -11.23 4.43
CA VAL A 62 -11.60 -10.18 3.67
C VAL A 62 -12.64 -9.29 2.97
N HIS A 63 -13.62 -9.90 2.30
CA HIS A 63 -14.73 -9.18 1.66
C HIS A 63 -15.51 -8.33 2.66
N LYS A 64 -15.93 -8.90 3.80
CA LYS A 64 -16.64 -8.18 4.85
C LYS A 64 -15.86 -6.97 5.38
N LYS A 65 -14.53 -7.08 5.51
CA LYS A 65 -13.67 -5.95 5.89
C LYS A 65 -13.68 -4.84 4.85
N PHE A 66 -13.47 -5.18 3.58
CA PHE A 66 -13.52 -4.18 2.50
C PHE A 66 -14.89 -3.54 2.37
N TYR A 67 -15.96 -4.32 2.50
CA TYR A 67 -17.34 -3.82 2.49
C TYR A 67 -17.57 -2.84 3.65
N LYS A 68 -17.14 -3.18 4.88
CA LYS A 68 -17.20 -2.26 6.02
C LYS A 68 -16.45 -0.96 5.70
N TRP A 69 -15.19 -1.04 5.24
CA TRP A 69 -14.38 0.14 4.89
C TRP A 69 -15.03 1.01 3.81
N ASN A 70 -15.60 0.41 2.76
CA ASN A 70 -16.30 1.16 1.72
C ASN A 70 -17.54 1.87 2.27
N LYS A 71 -18.32 1.20 3.12
CA LYS A 71 -19.48 1.82 3.80
C LYS A 71 -19.06 2.97 4.71
N CYS A 72 -17.91 2.87 5.38
CA CYS A 72 -17.35 3.93 6.22
C CYS A 72 -17.13 5.23 5.45
N VAL A 73 -16.50 5.11 4.28
CA VAL A 73 -16.19 6.25 3.42
C VAL A 73 -17.49 6.93 2.96
N LYS A 74 -18.54 6.15 2.72
CA LYS A 74 -19.86 6.62 2.26
C LYS A 74 -20.79 7.20 3.36
N GLY A 75 -20.37 7.24 4.63
CA GLY A 75 -21.04 8.02 5.67
C GLY A 75 -21.95 7.26 6.65
N SER A 76 -21.54 6.09 7.15
CA SER A 76 -22.23 5.44 8.28
C SER A 76 -21.73 5.92 9.66
N ASN A 77 -22.63 6.14 10.62
CA ASN A 77 -22.37 6.69 11.97
C ASN A 77 -21.89 5.65 13.02
N ASP A 78 -20.84 4.87 12.75
CA ASP A 78 -20.24 3.94 13.72
C ASP A 78 -18.88 4.51 14.20
N ALA A 79 -18.59 4.45 15.51
CA ALA A 79 -17.37 5.04 16.07
C ALA A 79 -16.07 4.33 15.62
N ASP A 80 -16.12 3.00 15.39
CA ASP A 80 -14.96 2.25 14.85
C ASP A 80 -14.71 2.58 13.38
N VAL A 81 -15.78 2.99 12.70
CA VAL A 81 -15.78 3.40 11.30
C VAL A 81 -15.05 4.74 11.13
N ASP A 82 -15.16 5.66 12.09
CA ASP A 82 -14.49 6.97 12.04
C ASP A 82 -12.96 6.86 12.10
N LYS A 83 -12.42 5.95 12.92
CA LYS A 83 -10.97 5.74 12.99
C LYS A 83 -10.39 5.22 11.67
N ILE A 84 -11.09 4.29 11.02
CA ILE A 84 -10.69 3.74 9.73
C ILE A 84 -10.79 4.81 8.65
N LYS A 85 -11.92 5.53 8.60
CA LYS A 85 -12.14 6.64 7.68
C LYS A 85 -11.03 7.69 7.80
N LYS A 86 -10.66 8.07 9.03
CA LYS A 86 -9.57 9.00 9.29
C LYS A 86 -8.24 8.51 8.74
N GLN A 87 -7.88 7.23 8.91
CA GLN A 87 -6.64 6.69 8.35
C GLN A 87 -6.57 6.83 6.83
N PHE A 88 -7.67 6.53 6.13
CA PHE A 88 -7.71 6.66 4.67
C PHE A 88 -7.67 8.12 4.23
N LEU A 89 -8.43 9.02 4.89
CA LEU A 89 -8.39 10.45 4.59
C LEU A 89 -7.00 11.07 4.82
N ASP A 90 -6.31 10.67 5.89
CA ASP A 90 -4.97 11.14 6.18
C ASP A 90 -3.96 10.61 5.16
N ALA A 91 -4.09 9.35 4.72
CA ALA A 91 -3.27 8.82 3.63
C ALA A 91 -3.51 9.60 2.31
N ASP A 92 -4.76 9.89 1.96
CA ASP A 92 -5.12 10.61 0.72
C ASP A 92 -4.55 12.03 0.70
N LYS A 93 -4.62 12.75 1.82
CA LYS A 93 -3.99 14.09 1.96
C LYS A 93 -2.50 14.04 1.66
N VAL A 94 -1.82 13.03 2.19
CA VAL A 94 -0.38 12.93 2.01
C VAL A 94 0.00 12.49 0.59
N VAL A 95 -0.80 11.62 -0.03
CA VAL A 95 -0.63 11.27 -1.47
C VAL A 95 -0.75 12.53 -2.33
N LYS A 96 -1.73 13.40 -2.03
CA LYS A 96 -1.89 14.69 -2.72
C LYS A 96 -0.66 15.59 -2.55
N TYR A 97 -0.14 15.74 -1.33
CA TYR A 97 1.08 16.51 -1.07
C TYR A 97 2.30 15.95 -1.81
N CYS A 98 2.47 14.62 -1.81
CA CYS A 98 3.57 13.96 -2.51
C CYS A 98 3.52 14.15 -4.03
N LYS A 99 2.32 14.17 -4.63
CA LYS A 99 2.17 14.48 -6.07
C LYS A 99 2.61 15.91 -6.37
N LEU A 100 2.13 16.87 -5.60
CA LEU A 100 2.48 18.29 -5.76
C LEU A 100 3.99 18.54 -5.57
N SER A 101 4.62 17.89 -4.58
CA SER A 101 6.05 18.06 -4.35
C SER A 101 6.89 17.47 -5.50
N LEU A 102 6.50 16.32 -6.05
CA LEU A 102 7.17 15.72 -7.21
C LEU A 102 7.06 16.61 -8.46
N GLU A 103 5.90 17.21 -8.69
CA GLU A 103 5.70 18.16 -9.79
C GLU A 103 6.58 19.41 -9.63
N ASN A 104 6.63 19.96 -8.42
CA ASN A 104 7.49 21.11 -8.12
C ASN A 104 8.99 20.78 -8.28
N ILE A 105 9.43 19.60 -7.85
CA ILE A 105 10.82 19.15 -8.05
C ILE A 105 11.13 18.99 -9.55
N LYS A 106 10.23 18.39 -10.32
CA LYS A 106 10.40 18.26 -11.78
C LYS A 106 10.55 19.64 -12.44
N ILE A 107 9.71 20.61 -12.07
CA ILE A 107 9.79 21.98 -12.59
C ILE A 107 11.14 22.62 -12.23
N ILE A 108 11.57 22.54 -10.97
CA ILE A 108 12.86 23.09 -10.53
C ILE A 108 14.02 22.45 -11.30
N CYS A 109 14.01 21.14 -11.49
CA CYS A 109 15.04 20.44 -12.27
C CYS A 109 15.10 20.92 -13.73
N ILE A 110 13.94 21.16 -14.37
CA ILE A 110 13.87 21.73 -15.72
C ILE A 110 14.44 23.15 -15.76
N LEU A 111 14.07 23.99 -14.78
CA LEU A 111 14.55 25.37 -14.69
C LEU A 111 16.07 25.44 -14.44
N LYS A 112 16.61 24.54 -13.61
CA LYS A 112 18.06 24.44 -13.37
C LYS A 112 18.83 23.99 -14.61
N LYS A 113 18.30 23.02 -15.38
CA LYS A 113 18.90 22.61 -16.67
C LYS A 113 18.93 23.77 -17.69
N LYS A 114 17.89 24.61 -17.75
CA LYS A 114 17.89 25.79 -18.63
C LYS A 114 18.90 26.86 -18.23
N LYS A 115 19.25 26.98 -16.95
CA LYS A 115 20.27 27.92 -16.46
C LYS A 115 21.72 27.47 -16.69
N GLN A 116 21.95 26.18 -16.90
CA GLN A 116 23.29 25.60 -17.10
C GLN A 116 23.71 25.52 -18.58
N CYS A 117 22.78 25.77 -19.52
CA CYS A 117 23.02 25.82 -20.96
C CYS A 117 23.08 27.25 -21.53
N ARG A 118 23.26 28.27 -20.68
CA ARG A 118 23.56 29.66 -21.04
C ARG A 118 24.88 30.04 -20.39
#